data_AF-A0A6V7U6M3-F1
#
_entry.id   AF-A0A6V7U6M3-F1
#
_cell.length_a   1.000
_cell.length_b   1.000
_cell.length_c   1.000
_cell.angle_alpha   90.00
_cell.angle_beta   90.00
_cell.angle_gamma   90.00
#
_symmetry.space_group_name_H-M   'P 1'
#
loop_
_entity.id
_entity.type
_entity.pdbx_description
1 polymer ?
#
loop_
_entity_poly.entity_id
_entity_poly.type
_entity_poly.pdbx_seq_one_letter_code
_entity_poly.pdbx_strand_id
1 'polypeptide(L)'
;MFERLDKLYEDGLSDELYGELVKLNKEVGDQNGVQILWRLSRVCYQLASSFDDQSAKRKEYMDEGYKHAGIAYEKEPEEFDVIKWYAACTGGRTDFLGTAEKIKQGHKFKELIDKALAKSPKDYALLYMRGRFAYSVAGLSWFERKAAAALFSDPPKATYDEALNDFLAVYKLKPEWVENLVFWVNAIWQRMKRRRRLNI
;
A
#
# COMPACT_ATOMS: atom_id res chain seq x y z
N MET A 1 10.24 -8.59 -23.78
CA MET A 1 11.02 -8.58 -22.53
C MET A 1 10.10 -8.45 -21.32
N PHE A 2 9.38 -7.33 -21.15
CA PHE A 2 8.54 -7.11 -19.98
C PHE A 2 7.40 -8.12 -19.80
N GLU A 3 6.79 -8.63 -20.88
CA GLU A 3 5.78 -9.70 -20.79
C GLU A 3 6.30 -10.96 -20.09
N ARG A 4 7.57 -11.34 -20.31
CA ARG A 4 8.18 -12.48 -19.61
C ARG A 4 8.35 -12.18 -18.11
N LEU A 5 8.76 -10.96 -17.76
CA LEU A 5 8.92 -10.54 -16.35
C LEU A 5 7.56 -10.48 -15.64
N ASP A 6 6.53 -10.01 -16.33
CA ASP A 6 5.16 -9.97 -15.83
C ASP A 6 4.59 -11.39 -15.66
N LYS A 7 4.95 -12.32 -16.54
CA LYS A 7 4.61 -13.75 -16.36
C LYS A 7 5.28 -14.38 -15.14
N LEU A 8 6.57 -14.12 -14.89
CA LEU A 8 7.24 -14.60 -13.67
C LEU A 8 6.54 -14.11 -12.40
N TYR A 9 6.02 -12.88 -12.43
CA TYR A 9 5.21 -12.33 -11.33
C TYR A 9 3.90 -13.10 -11.15
N GLU A 10 3.15 -13.33 -12.24
CA GLU A 10 1.89 -14.08 -12.23
C GLU A 10 2.07 -15.54 -11.77
N ASP A 11 3.19 -16.18 -12.16
CA ASP A 11 3.55 -17.54 -11.77
C ASP A 11 4.08 -17.62 -10.31
N GLY A 12 4.22 -16.48 -9.62
CA GLY A 12 4.68 -16.42 -8.23
C GLY A 12 6.19 -16.63 -8.04
N LEU A 13 6.98 -16.61 -9.11
CA LEU A 13 8.43 -16.86 -9.12
C LEU A 13 9.22 -15.61 -8.70
N SER A 14 8.96 -15.14 -7.47
CA SER A 14 9.42 -13.83 -6.97
C SER A 14 10.94 -13.70 -6.88
N ASP A 15 11.64 -14.74 -6.41
CA ASP A 15 13.10 -14.72 -6.29
C ASP A 15 13.80 -14.65 -7.66
N GLU A 16 13.31 -15.42 -8.64
CA GLU A 16 13.82 -15.41 -10.01
C GLU A 16 13.59 -14.05 -10.66
N LEU A 17 12.35 -13.54 -10.58
CA LEU A 17 11.97 -12.23 -11.10
C LEU A 17 12.84 -11.11 -10.51
N TYR A 18 13.05 -11.12 -9.19
CA TYR A 18 13.89 -10.14 -8.53
C TYR A 18 15.33 -10.20 -9.03
N GLY A 19 15.91 -11.41 -9.12
CA GLY A 19 17.27 -11.59 -9.64
C GLY A 19 17.46 -11.08 -11.06
N GLU A 20 16.47 -11.28 -11.94
CA GLU A 20 16.51 -10.76 -13.31
C GLU A 20 16.36 -9.24 -13.38
N LEU A 21 15.41 -8.68 -12.63
CA LEU A 21 15.19 -7.23 -12.62
C LEU A 21 16.39 -6.48 -12.05
N VAL A 22 17.09 -7.01 -11.04
CA VAL A 22 18.32 -6.43 -10.50
C VAL A 22 19.44 -6.42 -11.55
N LYS A 23 19.58 -7.50 -12.33
CA LYS A 23 20.56 -7.56 -13.43
C LYS A 23 20.24 -6.53 -14.51
N LEU A 24 18.99 -6.51 -14.97
CA LEU A 24 18.54 -5.55 -15.98
C LEU A 24 18.75 -4.11 -15.50
N ASN A 25 18.37 -3.78 -14.27
CA ASN A 25 18.52 -2.43 -13.72
C ASN A 25 20.00 -1.96 -13.72
N LYS A 26 20.96 -2.87 -13.55
CA LYS A 26 22.40 -2.55 -13.65
C LYS A 26 22.84 -2.32 -15.10
N GLU A 27 22.28 -3.08 -16.04
CA GLU A 27 22.63 -3.00 -17.47
C GLU A 27 22.09 -1.73 -18.14
N VAL A 28 20.84 -1.35 -17.85
CA VAL A 28 20.22 -0.17 -18.49
C VAL A 28 20.60 1.15 -17.84
N GLY A 29 21.04 1.13 -16.58
CA GLY A 29 21.37 2.33 -15.82
C GLY A 29 20.22 3.34 -15.85
N ASP A 30 20.48 4.54 -16.39
CA ASP A 30 19.50 5.63 -16.44
C ASP A 30 18.53 5.61 -17.62
N GLN A 31 18.76 4.77 -18.64
CA GLN A 31 17.94 4.73 -19.85
C GLN A 31 16.78 3.73 -19.66
N ASN A 32 15.53 4.19 -19.75
CA ASN A 32 14.32 3.35 -19.58
C ASN A 32 14.21 2.57 -18.26
N GLY A 33 14.84 3.09 -17.20
CA GLY A 33 14.78 2.50 -15.86
C GLY A 33 13.38 2.45 -15.25
N VAL A 34 12.45 3.35 -15.62
CA VAL A 34 11.12 3.45 -14.98
C VAL A 34 10.35 2.12 -15.04
N GLN A 35 10.30 1.48 -16.21
CA GLN A 35 9.59 0.22 -16.41
C GLN A 35 10.18 -0.94 -15.59
N ILE A 36 11.47 -0.88 -15.28
CA ILE A 36 12.15 -1.86 -14.43
C ILE A 36 11.96 -1.50 -12.96
N LEU A 37 12.05 -0.22 -12.59
CA LEU A 37 11.99 0.28 -11.23
C LEU A 37 10.63 0.02 -10.57
N TRP A 38 9.51 0.23 -11.27
CA TRP A 38 8.22 -0.10 -10.67
C TRP A 38 8.01 -1.62 -10.56
N ARG A 39 8.56 -2.42 -11.48
CA ARG A 39 8.54 -3.89 -11.39
C ARG A 39 9.42 -4.40 -10.25
N LEU A 40 10.57 -3.76 -10.00
CA LEU A 40 11.41 -3.98 -8.82
C LEU A 40 10.64 -3.65 -7.55
N SER A 41 9.96 -2.51 -7.51
CA SER A 41 9.11 -2.14 -6.39
C SER A 41 8.03 -3.19 -6.11
N ARG A 42 7.34 -3.65 -7.16
CA ARG A 42 6.32 -4.71 -7.08
C ARG A 42 6.88 -6.01 -6.50
N VAL A 43 7.97 -6.54 -7.04
CA VAL A 43 8.53 -7.81 -6.58
C VAL A 43 9.10 -7.69 -5.16
N CYS A 44 9.69 -6.54 -4.80
CA CYS A 44 10.13 -6.28 -3.43
C CYS A 44 8.94 -6.27 -2.45
N TYR A 45 7.80 -5.68 -2.84
CA TYR A 45 6.59 -5.73 -2.03
C TYR A 45 6.09 -7.18 -1.84
N GLN A 46 6.11 -7.99 -2.90
CA GLN A 46 5.72 -9.40 -2.85
C GLN A 46 6.67 -10.23 -1.96
N LEU A 47 7.98 -10.06 -2.12
CA LEU A 47 8.99 -10.70 -1.27
C LEU A 47 8.83 -10.26 0.19
N ALA A 48 8.58 -8.98 0.47
CA ALA A 48 8.32 -8.53 1.83
C ALA A 48 7.09 -9.23 2.43
N SER A 49 6.04 -9.46 1.64
CA SER A 49 4.81 -10.11 2.13
C SER A 49 4.97 -11.59 2.51
N SER A 50 6.07 -12.26 2.11
CA SER A 50 6.35 -13.64 2.52
C SER A 50 7.11 -13.76 3.84
N PHE A 51 7.50 -12.64 4.45
CA PHE A 51 8.15 -12.62 5.75
C PHE A 51 7.19 -12.20 6.87
N ASP A 52 7.47 -12.68 8.08
CA ASP A 52 6.77 -12.21 9.28
C ASP A 52 7.05 -10.71 9.56
N ASP A 53 6.20 -10.12 10.40
CA ASP A 53 6.28 -8.69 10.73
C ASP A 53 7.57 -8.29 11.47
N GLN A 54 8.28 -9.24 12.10
CA GLN A 54 9.50 -8.98 12.88
C GLN A 54 10.78 -9.15 12.05
N SER A 55 10.67 -9.70 10.85
CA SER A 55 11.80 -9.99 9.97
C SER A 55 12.50 -8.72 9.49
N ALA A 56 13.82 -8.66 9.70
CA ALA A 56 14.67 -7.62 9.12
C ALA A 56 14.58 -7.60 7.59
N LYS A 57 14.46 -8.76 6.94
CA LYS A 57 14.33 -8.87 5.49
C LYS A 57 13.04 -8.23 4.97
N ARG A 58 11.94 -8.32 5.73
CA ARG A 58 10.68 -7.63 5.39
C ARG A 58 10.92 -6.14 5.25
N LYS A 59 11.62 -5.55 6.23
CA LYS A 59 11.97 -4.13 6.22
C LYS A 59 12.91 -3.77 5.06
N GLU A 60 13.94 -4.57 4.83
CA GLU A 60 14.91 -4.36 3.74
C GLU A 60 14.23 -4.29 2.37
N TYR A 61 13.42 -5.31 2.02
CA TYR A 61 12.68 -5.31 0.76
C TYR A 61 11.67 -4.16 0.67
N MET A 62 10.99 -3.82 1.76
CA MET A 62 10.04 -2.72 1.75
C MET A 62 10.72 -1.35 1.56
N ASP A 63 11.88 -1.14 2.19
CA ASP A 63 12.72 0.05 2.01
C ASP A 63 13.27 0.14 0.56
N GLU A 64 13.74 -0.97 0.01
CA GLU A 64 14.23 -1.06 -1.37
C GLU A 64 13.13 -0.78 -2.39
N GLY A 65 11.98 -1.44 -2.26
CA GLY A 65 10.85 -1.25 -3.17
C GLY A 65 10.31 0.19 -3.16
N TYR A 66 10.30 0.85 -1.99
CA TYR A 66 9.96 2.27 -1.89
C TYR A 66 10.99 3.16 -2.59
N LYS A 67 12.29 2.87 -2.46
CA LYS A 67 13.34 3.65 -3.12
C LYS A 67 13.19 3.56 -4.64
N HIS A 68 13.00 2.36 -5.19
CA HIS A 68 12.80 2.18 -6.63
C HIS A 68 11.55 2.89 -7.14
N ALA A 69 10.41 2.74 -6.44
CA ALA A 69 9.19 3.45 -6.81
C ALA A 69 9.32 4.97 -6.70
N GLY A 70 10.05 5.49 -5.71
CA GLY A 70 10.32 6.91 -5.58
C GLY A 70 11.08 7.47 -6.78
N ILE A 71 12.14 6.79 -7.21
CA ILE A 71 12.91 7.18 -8.40
C ILE A 71 12.04 7.09 -9.67
N ALA A 72 11.22 6.05 -9.79
CA ALA A 72 10.29 5.92 -10.91
C ALA A 72 9.26 7.05 -10.93
N TYR A 73 8.73 7.43 -9.77
CA TYR A 73 7.72 8.48 -9.61
C TYR A 73 8.27 9.88 -9.92
N GLU A 74 9.55 10.14 -9.62
CA GLU A 74 10.20 11.40 -10.00
C GLU A 74 10.28 11.58 -11.52
N LYS A 75 10.40 10.48 -12.28
CA LYS A 75 10.50 10.52 -13.75
C LYS A 75 9.13 10.48 -14.42
N GLU A 76 8.23 9.61 -13.95
CA GLU A 76 6.90 9.40 -14.54
C GLU A 76 5.81 9.38 -13.46
N PRO A 77 5.48 10.54 -12.87
CA PRO A 77 4.53 10.63 -11.75
C PRO A 77 3.09 10.32 -12.17
N GLU A 78 2.78 10.29 -13.46
CA GLU A 78 1.46 10.00 -14.01
C GLU A 78 1.26 8.54 -14.42
N GLU A 79 2.32 7.73 -14.42
CA GLU A 79 2.24 6.33 -14.81
C GLU A 79 1.56 5.51 -13.71
N PHE A 80 0.55 4.72 -14.09
CA PHE A 80 -0.35 4.08 -13.13
C PHE A 80 0.39 3.08 -12.23
N ASP A 81 1.19 2.20 -12.82
CA ASP A 81 1.92 1.18 -12.05
C ASP A 81 2.96 1.81 -11.12
N VAL A 82 3.60 2.90 -11.55
CA VAL A 82 4.51 3.68 -10.71
C VAL A 82 3.78 4.21 -9.47
N ILE A 83 2.63 4.86 -9.65
CA ILE A 83 1.83 5.39 -8.52
C ILE A 83 1.37 4.25 -7.61
N LYS A 84 0.85 3.15 -8.18
CA LYS A 84 0.30 2.01 -7.43
C LYS A 84 1.34 1.35 -6.54
N TRP A 85 2.51 1.01 -7.10
CA TRP A 85 3.56 0.35 -6.32
C TRP A 85 4.26 1.30 -5.36
N TYR A 86 4.32 2.60 -5.69
CA TYR A 86 4.77 3.60 -4.73
C TYR A 86 3.83 3.69 -3.53
N ALA A 87 2.51 3.68 -3.76
CA ALA A 87 1.53 3.65 -2.69
C ALA A 87 1.71 2.40 -1.82
N ALA A 88 1.76 1.21 -2.44
CA ALA A 88 1.90 -0.07 -1.74
C ALA A 88 3.13 -0.09 -0.81
N CYS A 89 4.31 0.27 -1.32
CA CYS A 89 5.52 0.34 -0.50
C CYS A 89 5.47 1.48 0.53
N THR A 90 4.89 2.64 0.20
CA THR A 90 4.71 3.75 1.17
C THR A 90 3.89 3.28 2.38
N GLY A 91 2.76 2.59 2.14
CA GLY A 91 1.92 2.04 3.19
C GLY A 91 2.62 0.95 4.00
N GLY A 92 3.26 0.00 3.31
CA GLY A 92 3.98 -1.11 3.94
C GLY A 92 5.15 -0.67 4.84
N ARG A 93 5.85 0.41 4.48
CA ARG A 93 6.95 0.93 5.31
C ARG A 93 6.48 1.51 6.64
N THR A 94 5.22 1.94 6.74
CA THR A 94 4.71 2.55 7.97
C THR A 94 4.68 1.61 9.18
N ASP A 95 4.83 0.29 8.97
CA ASP A 95 4.99 -0.68 10.04
C ASP A 95 6.32 -0.53 10.78
N PHE A 96 7.33 0.07 10.13
CA PHE A 96 8.70 0.22 10.67
C PHE A 96 9.04 1.64 11.12
N LEU A 97 8.05 2.54 11.12
CA LEU A 97 8.26 3.96 11.38
C LEU A 97 7.70 4.36 12.73
N GLY A 98 8.36 5.32 13.37
CA GLY A 98 7.82 6.00 14.56
C GLY A 98 6.55 6.79 14.23
N THR A 99 5.75 7.10 15.25
CA THR A 99 4.41 7.70 15.12
C THR A 99 4.38 8.95 14.23
N ALA A 100 5.32 9.89 14.41
CA ALA A 100 5.34 11.13 13.63
C ALA A 100 5.56 10.88 12.13
N GLU A 101 6.54 10.05 11.78
CA GLU A 101 6.84 9.72 10.38
C GLU A 101 5.74 8.87 9.76
N LYS A 102 5.10 7.97 10.53
CA LYS A 102 3.92 7.21 10.10
C LYS A 102 2.76 8.12 9.69
N ILE A 103 2.49 9.18 10.44
CA ILE A 103 1.45 10.15 10.08
C ILE A 103 1.82 10.89 8.80
N LYS A 104 3.08 11.33 8.66
CA LYS A 104 3.60 11.98 7.44
C LYS A 104 3.43 11.09 6.21
N GLN A 105 3.87 9.83 6.31
CA GLN A 105 3.73 8.86 5.23
C GLN A 105 2.27 8.51 4.96
N GLY A 106 1.39 8.57 5.97
CA GLY A 106 -0.05 8.38 5.79
C GLY A 106 -0.69 9.39 4.85
N HIS A 107 -0.29 10.67 4.89
CA HIS A 107 -0.76 11.69 3.95
C HIS A 107 -0.34 11.38 2.52
N LYS A 108 0.95 11.15 2.32
CA LYS A 108 1.51 10.78 1.01
C LYS A 108 0.87 9.51 0.46
N PHE A 109 0.68 8.50 1.30
CA PHE A 109 -0.01 7.27 0.94
C PHE A 109 -1.43 7.56 0.42
N LYS A 110 -2.19 8.40 1.13
CA LYS A 110 -3.55 8.76 0.72
C LYS A 110 -3.57 9.49 -0.63
N GLU A 111 -2.67 10.44 -0.84
CA GLU A 111 -2.53 11.16 -2.12
C GLU A 111 -2.24 10.20 -3.28
N LEU A 112 -1.29 9.28 -3.11
CA LEU A 112 -0.94 8.29 -4.13
C LEU A 112 -2.12 7.35 -4.42
N ILE A 113 -2.81 6.86 -3.39
CA ILE A 113 -3.99 6.00 -3.55
C ILE A 113 -5.11 6.71 -4.28
N ASP A 114 -5.41 7.96 -3.93
CA ASP A 114 -6.46 8.73 -4.60
C ASP A 114 -6.10 8.98 -6.06
N LYS A 115 -4.84 9.33 -6.34
CA LYS A 115 -4.34 9.52 -7.70
C LYS A 115 -4.44 8.23 -8.53
N ALA A 116 -4.07 7.09 -7.96
CA ALA A 116 -4.13 5.80 -8.64
C ALA A 116 -5.59 5.35 -8.86
N LEU A 117 -6.48 5.53 -7.88
CA LEU A 117 -7.91 5.21 -8.02
C LEU A 117 -8.64 6.13 -9.00
N ALA A 118 -8.19 7.36 -9.19
CA ALA A 118 -8.72 8.23 -10.26
C ALA A 118 -8.44 7.65 -11.65
N LYS A 119 -7.33 6.92 -11.82
CA LYS A 119 -6.96 6.24 -13.08
C LYS A 119 -7.59 4.85 -13.20
N SER A 120 -7.62 4.07 -12.11
CA SER A 120 -8.21 2.74 -12.07
C SER A 120 -9.16 2.56 -10.87
N PRO A 121 -10.42 3.02 -10.98
CA PRO A 121 -11.38 3.04 -9.86
C PRO A 121 -11.79 1.65 -9.34
N LYS A 122 -11.54 0.59 -10.12
CA LYS A 122 -11.92 -0.79 -9.82
C LYS A 122 -10.71 -1.69 -9.53
N ASP A 123 -9.52 -1.12 -9.34
CA ASP A 123 -8.37 -1.90 -8.91
C ASP A 123 -8.59 -2.40 -7.48
N TYR A 124 -8.75 -3.72 -7.33
CA TYR A 124 -9.10 -4.33 -6.05
C TYR A 124 -8.00 -4.13 -4.99
N ALA A 125 -6.72 -4.05 -5.38
CA ALA A 125 -5.62 -3.83 -4.44
C ALA A 125 -5.62 -2.39 -3.92
N LEU A 126 -5.88 -1.40 -4.80
CA LEU A 126 -6.00 0.01 -4.40
C LEU A 126 -7.23 0.25 -3.50
N LEU A 127 -8.36 -0.36 -3.83
CA LEU A 127 -9.55 -0.30 -2.97
C LEU A 127 -9.26 -0.91 -1.59
N TYR A 128 -8.62 -2.09 -1.54
CA TYR A 128 -8.21 -2.71 -0.29
C TYR A 128 -7.26 -1.82 0.52
N MET A 129 -6.26 -1.22 -0.13
CA MET A 129 -5.32 -0.29 0.48
C MET A 129 -6.02 0.96 1.07
N ARG A 130 -6.98 1.55 0.35
CA ARG A 130 -7.78 2.67 0.85
C ARG A 130 -8.67 2.26 2.03
N GLY A 131 -9.30 1.09 1.96
CA GLY A 131 -10.08 0.53 3.05
C GLY A 131 -9.25 0.30 4.32
N ARG A 132 -8.04 -0.25 4.18
CA ARG A 132 -7.06 -0.43 5.27
C ARG A 132 -6.63 0.88 5.90
N PHE A 133 -6.41 1.91 5.08
CA PHE A 133 -6.11 3.25 5.56
C PHE A 133 -7.29 3.85 6.35
N ALA A 134 -8.50 3.79 5.78
CA ALA A 134 -9.71 4.29 6.43
C ALA A 134 -9.97 3.56 7.78
N TYR A 135 -9.82 2.23 7.81
CA TYR A 135 -9.93 1.42 9.02
C TYR A 135 -8.93 1.86 10.11
N SER A 136 -7.67 2.07 9.73
CA SER A 136 -6.62 2.53 10.64
C SER A 136 -6.89 3.94 11.18
N VAL A 137 -7.21 4.89 10.30
CA VAL A 137 -7.50 6.28 10.67
C VAL A 137 -8.77 6.39 11.52
N ALA A 138 -9.81 5.60 11.22
CA ALA A 138 -10.99 5.51 12.05
C ALA A 138 -10.67 4.98 13.46
N GLY A 139 -9.70 4.07 13.56
CA GLY A 139 -9.23 3.46 14.82
C GLY A 139 -8.41 4.35 15.74
N LEU A 140 -7.84 5.46 15.25
CA LEU A 140 -6.98 6.34 16.05
C LEU A 140 -7.68 6.84 17.31
N SER A 141 -6.96 6.74 18.44
CA SER A 141 -7.33 7.28 19.74
C SER A 141 -7.35 8.81 19.75
N TRP A 142 -7.95 9.41 20.78
CA TRP A 142 -7.98 10.87 20.94
C TRP A 142 -6.57 11.47 21.01
N PHE A 143 -5.65 10.82 21.72
CA PHE A 143 -4.26 11.26 21.84
C PHE A 143 -3.51 11.19 20.50
N GLU A 144 -3.67 10.09 19.75
CA GLU A 144 -3.06 9.97 18.41
C GLU A 144 -3.61 11.01 17.43
N ARG A 145 -4.92 11.31 17.49
CA ARG A 145 -5.53 12.39 16.69
C ARG A 145 -4.97 13.75 17.06
N LYS A 146 -4.77 14.03 18.35
CA LYS A 146 -4.20 15.30 18.81
C LYS A 146 -2.73 15.44 18.39
N ALA A 147 -1.95 14.36 18.47
CA ALA A 147 -0.58 14.34 17.97
C ALA A 147 -0.52 14.57 16.45
N ALA A 148 -1.42 13.95 15.68
CA ALA A 148 -1.54 14.19 14.25
C ALA A 148 -1.91 15.64 13.93
N ALA A 149 -2.87 16.22 14.64
CA ALA A 149 -3.28 17.62 14.46
C ALA A 149 -2.19 18.64 14.85
N ALA A 150 -1.29 18.29 15.77
CA ALA A 150 -0.18 19.16 16.14
C ALA A 150 0.96 19.16 15.11
N LEU A 151 1.15 18.04 14.41
CA LEU A 151 2.16 17.89 13.35
C LEU A 151 1.65 18.33 11.98
N PHE A 152 0.33 18.26 11.74
CA PHE A 152 -0.29 18.52 10.44
C PHE A 152 -1.53 19.40 10.61
N SER A 153 -1.67 20.39 9.73
CA SER A 153 -2.75 21.38 9.79
C SER A 153 -4.16 20.76 9.62
N ASP A 154 -4.28 19.66 8.88
CA ASP A 154 -5.52 18.87 8.78
C ASP A 154 -5.19 17.37 8.88
N PRO A 155 -5.36 16.73 10.04
CA PRO A 155 -5.06 15.31 10.19
C PRO A 155 -6.05 14.47 9.37
N PRO A 156 -5.64 13.28 8.87
CA PRO A 156 -6.51 12.45 8.06
C PRO A 156 -7.74 12.04 8.87
N LYS A 157 -8.91 12.18 8.26
CA LYS A 157 -10.20 11.78 8.81
C LYS A 157 -10.74 10.64 7.97
N ALA A 158 -11.23 9.61 8.64
CA ALA A 158 -11.90 8.49 8.02
C ALA A 158 -12.79 7.78 9.04
N THR A 159 -13.72 6.99 8.52
CA THR A 159 -14.75 6.27 9.24
C THR A 159 -14.66 4.78 8.92
N TYR A 160 -15.21 3.94 9.80
CA TYR A 160 -15.35 2.53 9.48
C TYR A 160 -16.31 2.30 8.30
N ASP A 161 -17.24 3.22 8.02
CA ASP A 161 -18.18 3.09 6.91
C ASP A 161 -17.48 3.25 5.55
N GLU A 162 -16.54 4.18 5.44
CA GLU A 162 -15.67 4.30 4.26
C GLU A 162 -14.84 3.03 4.05
N ALA A 163 -14.25 2.48 5.12
CA ALA A 163 -13.50 1.22 5.04
C ALA A 163 -14.38 0.06 4.58
N LEU A 164 -15.60 -0.06 5.12
CA LEU A 164 -16.56 -1.11 4.76
C LEU A 164 -16.99 -1.05 3.30
N ASN A 165 -17.18 0.16 2.75
CA ASN A 165 -17.55 0.34 1.36
C ASN A 165 -16.45 -0.17 0.42
N ASP A 166 -15.19 0.14 0.73
CA ASP A 166 -14.05 -0.34 -0.03
C ASP A 166 -13.88 -1.85 0.08
N PHE A 167 -13.93 -2.42 1.29
CA PHE A 167 -13.81 -3.88 1.47
C PHE A 167 -14.94 -4.67 0.80
N LEU A 168 -16.17 -4.12 0.77
CA LEU A 168 -17.27 -4.69 0.01
C LEU A 168 -17.02 -4.62 -1.51
N ALA A 169 -16.47 -3.51 -2.00
CA ALA A 169 -16.10 -3.38 -3.42
C ALA A 169 -15.02 -4.40 -3.81
N VAL A 170 -14.02 -4.61 -2.96
CA VAL A 170 -13.00 -5.66 -3.14
C VAL A 170 -13.65 -7.04 -3.14
N TYR A 171 -14.55 -7.34 -2.18
CA TYR A 171 -15.23 -8.63 -2.11
C TYR A 171 -16.02 -8.94 -3.39
N LYS A 172 -16.66 -7.93 -4.00
CA LYS A 172 -17.39 -8.10 -5.28
C LYS A 172 -16.46 -8.43 -6.46
N LEU A 173 -15.18 -8.05 -6.39
CA LEU A 173 -14.18 -8.28 -7.43
C LEU A 173 -13.36 -9.55 -7.19
N LYS A 174 -13.06 -9.85 -5.93
CA LYS A 174 -12.17 -10.92 -5.44
C LYS A 174 -12.75 -11.57 -4.18
N PRO A 175 -13.84 -12.33 -4.28
CA PRO A 175 -14.52 -12.93 -3.13
C PRO A 175 -13.66 -13.94 -2.36
N GLU A 176 -12.65 -14.51 -3.01
CA GLU A 176 -11.70 -15.48 -2.46
C GLU A 176 -10.57 -14.85 -1.64
N TRP A 177 -10.42 -13.52 -1.66
CA TRP A 177 -9.27 -12.86 -1.04
C TRP A 177 -9.43 -12.76 0.48
N VAL A 178 -8.78 -13.69 1.20
CA VAL A 178 -8.92 -13.90 2.64
C VAL A 178 -8.57 -12.66 3.46
N GLU A 179 -7.49 -11.97 3.11
CA GLU A 179 -7.05 -10.76 3.83
C GLU A 179 -8.14 -9.68 3.82
N ASN A 180 -8.80 -9.48 2.68
CA ASN A 180 -9.92 -8.55 2.58
C ASN A 180 -11.09 -8.98 3.47
N LEU A 181 -11.46 -10.27 3.48
CA LEU A 181 -12.53 -10.79 4.33
C LEU A 181 -12.25 -10.56 5.82
N VAL A 182 -11.03 -10.80 6.27
CA VAL A 182 -10.61 -10.57 7.66
C VAL A 182 -10.77 -9.10 8.04
N PHE A 183 -10.27 -8.17 7.21
CA PHE A 183 -10.41 -6.74 7.48
C PHE A 183 -11.86 -6.27 7.40
N TRP A 184 -12.65 -6.86 6.50
CA TRP A 184 -14.06 -6.54 6.37
C TRP A 184 -14.84 -6.88 7.63
N VAL A 185 -14.68 -8.10 8.15
CA VAL A 185 -15.32 -8.56 9.40
C VAL A 185 -14.87 -7.69 10.58
N ASN A 186 -13.57 -7.38 10.67
CA ASN A 186 -13.03 -6.52 11.72
C ASN A 186 -13.66 -5.10 11.69
N ALA A 187 -13.83 -4.52 10.50
CA ALA A 187 -14.48 -3.23 10.33
C ALA A 187 -15.97 -3.27 10.75
N ILE A 188 -16.69 -4.36 10.43
CA ILE A 188 -18.09 -4.55 10.87
C ILE A 188 -18.16 -4.58 12.40
N TRP A 189 -17.30 -5.37 13.04
CA TRP A 189 -17.23 -5.48 14.50
C TRP A 189 -16.99 -4.12 15.16
N GLN A 190 -15.99 -3.37 14.67
CA GLN A 190 -15.65 -2.06 15.24
C GLN A 190 -16.77 -1.03 15.07
N ARG A 191 -17.46 -1.03 13.92
CA ARG A 191 -18.65 -0.20 13.69
C ARG A 191 -19.75 -0.52 14.71
N MET A 192 -20.06 -1.79 14.92
CA MET A 192 -21.08 -2.22 15.89
C MET A 192 -20.72 -1.84 17.33
N LYS A 193 -19.46 -2.08 17.73
CA LYS A 193 -18.95 -1.74 19.05
C LYS A 193 -19.07 -0.24 19.35
N ARG A 194 -18.79 0.62 18.37
CA ARG A 194 -18.94 2.08 18.52
C ARG A 194 -20.39 2.54 18.61
N ARG A 195 -21.29 1.98 17.79
CA ARG A 195 -22.73 2.28 17.89
C ARG A 195 -23.29 1.95 19.27
N ARG A 196 -22.92 0.80 19.84
CA ARG A 196 -23.33 0.42 21.19
C ARG A 196 -22.86 1.40 22.27
N ARG A 197 -21.67 1.98 22.11
CA ARG A 197 -21.13 2.98 23.06
C ARG A 197 -21.78 4.36 22.97
N LEU A 198 -22.42 4.68 21.84
CA LEU A 198 -23.09 5.98 21.63
C LEU A 198 -24.58 5.96 22.02
N ASN A 199 -25.14 4.76 22.23
CA ASN A 199 -26.54 4.55 22.63
C ASN A 199 -26.69 4.25 24.13
N ILE A 200 -25.66 4.56 24.93
CA ILE A 200 -25.60 4.49 26.39
C ILE A 200 -25.18 5.89 26.86
#